data_AF-A0A328EDT8-F1
#
_entry.id   AF-A0A328EDT8-F1
#
_cell.length_a   1.000
_cell.length_b   1.000
_cell.length_c   1.000
_cell.angle_alpha   90.00
_cell.angle_beta   90.00
_cell.angle_gamma   90.00
#
_symmetry.space_group_name_H-M   'P 1'
#
loop_
_entity.id
_entity.type
_entity.pdbx_description
1 polymer ?
#
loop_
_entity_poly.entity_id
_entity_poly.type
_entity_poly.pdbx_seq_one_letter_code
_entity_poly.pdbx_strand_id
1 'polypeptide(L)'
;MNLANACITLIIALFPVYFWAYALRLLGENSPDVRLKFWTGVFSGLVSVGAVFVFFKYFSQTTIISFMIFFAIFLGFFYGIIALLTNFGSLYSAKFLRRVSWLHLLGIFGIFLFLIVFLKVITGDFLLGGILATIFIPAFFEEISKHFSVLGLLGKSFSFSLRDLTLFTFCVVLGFVFIENILYFSAHGTSVGLSVFRSIFVFSVHLLSSLICTLVWWKSLGEKFGSIRYFLWFVLGILGATLVHTLYNYSISNGNNILFLPYAAAAYGLFVYLIKK
;
A
#
# COMPACT_ATOMS: atom_id res chain seq x y z
N MET A 1 -3.37 23.08 -18.88
CA MET A 1 -2.01 22.78 -18.38
C MET A 1 -1.02 23.19 -19.46
N ASN A 2 0.01 24.01 -19.18
CA ASN A 2 0.98 24.38 -20.22
C ASN A 2 1.91 23.20 -20.55
N LEU A 3 2.57 23.22 -21.72
CA LEU A 3 3.42 22.13 -22.20
C LEU A 3 4.59 21.82 -21.24
N ALA A 4 5.17 22.84 -20.60
CA ALA A 4 6.24 22.68 -19.63
C ALA A 4 5.79 21.87 -18.39
N ASN A 5 4.61 22.17 -17.85
CA ASN A 5 4.03 21.44 -16.73
C ASN A 5 3.72 19.98 -17.14
N ALA A 6 3.25 19.75 -18.37
CA ALA A 6 3.02 18.40 -18.89
C ALA A 6 4.32 17.57 -18.97
N CYS A 7 5.39 18.14 -19.53
CA CYS A 7 6.69 17.48 -19.62
C CYS A 7 7.28 17.14 -18.24
N ILE A 8 7.11 18.05 -17.27
CA ILE A 8 7.65 17.88 -15.92
C ILE A 8 6.83 16.84 -15.14
N THR A 9 5.50 16.88 -15.24
CA THR A 9 4.63 15.82 -14.74
C THR A 9 5.05 14.46 -15.31
N LEU A 10 5.39 14.41 -16.60
CA LEU A 10 5.91 13.20 -17.24
C LEU A 10 7.22 12.75 -16.59
N ILE A 11 8.20 13.64 -16.41
CA ILE A 11 9.51 13.32 -15.81
C ILE A 11 9.36 12.80 -14.37
N ILE A 12 8.49 13.41 -13.58
CA ILE A 12 8.26 13.03 -12.17
C ILE A 12 7.48 11.71 -12.08
N ALA A 13 6.45 11.53 -12.91
CA ALA A 13 5.76 10.25 -13.02
C ALA A 13 6.71 9.16 -13.54
N LEU A 14 7.68 9.48 -14.39
CA LEU A 14 8.66 8.53 -14.90
C LEU A 14 9.80 8.22 -13.90
N PHE A 15 9.93 8.96 -12.79
CA PHE A 15 10.97 8.69 -11.79
C PHE A 15 10.84 7.27 -11.21
N PRO A 16 9.67 6.80 -10.72
CA PRO A 16 9.49 5.39 -10.37
C PRO A 16 9.78 4.39 -11.50
N VAL A 17 9.52 4.77 -12.76
CA VAL A 17 9.83 3.95 -13.94
C VAL A 17 11.33 3.81 -14.16
N TYR A 18 12.10 4.88 -13.92
CA TYR A 18 13.57 4.83 -13.94
C TYR A 18 14.12 3.91 -12.84
N PHE A 19 13.62 4.05 -11.59
CA PHE A 19 14.03 3.15 -10.50
C PHE A 19 13.60 1.70 -10.74
N TRP A 20 12.46 1.48 -11.40
CA TRP A 20 12.04 0.16 -11.84
C TRP A 20 12.97 -0.42 -12.91
N ALA A 21 13.35 0.36 -13.92
CA ALA A 21 14.34 -0.05 -14.93
C ALA A 21 15.70 -0.37 -14.29
N TYR A 22 16.12 0.41 -13.30
CA TYR A 22 17.32 0.15 -12.51
C TYR A 22 17.18 -1.12 -11.64
N ALA A 23 16.01 -1.36 -11.05
CA ALA A 23 15.72 -2.57 -10.30
C ALA A 23 15.75 -3.82 -11.19
N LEU A 24 15.20 -3.75 -12.41
CA LEU A 24 15.32 -4.82 -13.41
C LEU A 24 16.78 -5.18 -13.69
N ARG A 25 17.64 -4.16 -13.82
CA ARG A 25 19.08 -4.33 -14.02
C ARG A 25 19.76 -4.96 -12.80
N LEU A 26 19.43 -4.53 -11.58
CA LEU A 26 19.99 -5.06 -10.34
C LEU A 26 19.58 -6.50 -10.06
N LEU A 27 18.36 -6.87 -10.42
CA LEU A 27 17.84 -8.22 -10.26
C LEU A 27 18.37 -9.19 -11.33
N GLY A 28 19.12 -8.70 -12.33
CA GLY A 28 19.62 -9.51 -13.44
C GLY A 28 18.50 -10.13 -14.29
N GLU A 29 17.27 -9.64 -14.14
CA GLU A 29 16.07 -10.29 -14.63
C GLU A 29 15.25 -9.32 -15.48
N ASN A 30 15.24 -9.58 -16.80
CA ASN A 30 14.13 -9.16 -17.69
C ASN A 30 12.95 -10.15 -17.56
N SER A 31 12.75 -10.75 -16.39
CA SER A 31 11.76 -11.80 -16.21
C SER A 31 10.34 -11.20 -16.30
N PRO A 32 9.39 -11.90 -16.95
CA PRO A 32 7.97 -11.51 -16.95
C PRO A 32 7.42 -11.26 -15.54
N ASP A 33 8.00 -11.90 -14.53
CA ASP A 33 7.59 -11.79 -13.14
C ASP A 33 7.88 -10.40 -12.56
N VAL A 34 9.05 -9.78 -12.81
CA VAL A 34 9.33 -8.42 -12.29
C VAL A 34 8.42 -7.36 -12.93
N ARG A 35 8.07 -7.53 -14.21
CA ARG A 35 7.07 -6.66 -14.86
C ARG A 35 5.70 -6.81 -14.22
N LEU A 36 5.27 -8.05 -13.96
CA LEU A 36 4.01 -8.32 -13.29
C LEU A 36 3.97 -7.68 -11.89
N LYS A 37 5.07 -7.76 -11.12
CA LYS A 37 5.21 -7.14 -9.79
C LYS A 37 4.96 -5.63 -9.81
N PHE A 38 5.58 -4.91 -10.75
CA PHE A 38 5.38 -3.47 -10.93
C PHE A 38 3.93 -3.14 -11.30
N TRP A 39 3.37 -3.82 -12.32
CA TRP A 39 2.01 -3.57 -12.77
C TRP A 39 0.97 -3.89 -11.69
N THR A 40 1.17 -4.92 -10.88
CA THR A 40 0.30 -5.16 -9.71
C THR A 40 0.34 -3.98 -8.74
N GLY A 41 1.50 -3.37 -8.52
CA GLY A 41 1.61 -2.11 -7.78
C GLY A 41 0.81 -0.96 -8.40
N VAL A 42 0.88 -0.79 -9.72
CA VAL A 42 0.10 0.21 -10.46
C VAL A 42 -1.40 -0.02 -10.31
N PHE A 43 -1.89 -1.25 -10.51
CA PHE A 43 -3.31 -1.57 -10.36
C PHE A 43 -3.80 -1.40 -8.92
N SER A 44 -2.96 -1.76 -7.96
CA SER A 44 -3.21 -1.59 -6.53
C SER A 44 -3.38 -0.13 -6.16
N GLY A 45 -2.46 0.74 -6.61
CA GLY A 45 -2.55 2.19 -6.39
C GLY A 45 -3.74 2.82 -7.12
N LEU A 46 -4.05 2.39 -8.36
CA LEU A 46 -5.23 2.84 -9.10
C LEU A 46 -6.50 2.61 -8.28
N VAL A 47 -6.65 1.41 -7.72
CA VAL A 47 -7.83 1.06 -6.95
C VAL A 47 -7.82 1.71 -5.59
N SER A 48 -6.71 1.70 -4.86
CA SER A 48 -6.70 2.27 -3.51
C SER A 48 -6.88 3.77 -3.53
N VAL A 49 -6.04 4.49 -4.29
CA VAL A 49 -6.07 5.95 -4.36
C VAL A 49 -7.32 6.41 -5.09
N GLY A 50 -7.70 5.72 -6.18
CA GLY A 50 -8.92 6.03 -6.92
C GLY A 50 -10.19 5.77 -6.11
N ALA A 51 -10.27 4.65 -5.38
CA ALA A 51 -11.41 4.36 -4.52
C ALA A 51 -11.47 5.35 -3.35
N VAL A 52 -10.33 5.65 -2.70
CA VAL A 52 -10.25 6.69 -1.66
C VAL A 52 -10.73 8.04 -2.21
N PHE A 53 -10.31 8.43 -3.40
CA PHE A 53 -10.75 9.67 -4.04
C PHE A 53 -12.25 9.70 -4.32
N VAL A 54 -12.82 8.62 -4.88
CA VAL A 54 -14.27 8.47 -5.10
C VAL A 54 -15.02 8.51 -3.76
N PHE A 55 -14.50 7.83 -2.74
CA PHE A 55 -15.07 7.84 -1.40
C PHE A 55 -15.14 9.26 -0.82
N PHE A 56 -14.03 10.00 -0.83
CA PHE A 56 -14.01 11.37 -0.31
C PHE A 56 -14.84 12.33 -1.15
N LYS A 57 -14.91 12.14 -2.47
CA LYS A 57 -15.66 13.04 -3.35
C LYS A 57 -17.17 12.88 -3.22
N TYR A 58 -17.66 11.66 -3.01
CA TYR A 58 -19.10 11.36 -3.08
C TYR A 58 -19.71 10.87 -1.77
N PHE A 59 -18.90 10.41 -0.81
CA PHE A 59 -19.36 9.73 0.40
C PHE A 59 -18.79 10.31 1.70
N SER A 60 -17.93 11.34 1.65
CA SER A 60 -17.36 11.97 2.86
C SER A 60 -18.39 12.66 3.76
N GLN A 61 -19.64 12.79 3.30
CA GLN A 61 -20.75 13.41 4.02
C GLN A 61 -21.84 12.40 4.42
N THR A 62 -21.67 11.10 4.19
CA THR A 62 -22.75 10.12 4.37
C THR A 62 -22.49 9.08 5.46
N THR A 63 -23.61 8.51 5.92
CA THR A 63 -23.76 7.54 7.01
C THR A 63 -22.85 6.31 6.88
N ILE A 64 -22.65 5.62 8.01
CA ILE A 64 -21.84 4.39 8.16
C ILE A 64 -22.09 3.33 7.07
N ILE A 65 -23.30 3.30 6.51
CA ILE A 65 -23.72 2.34 5.48
C ILE A 65 -22.92 2.56 4.18
N SER A 66 -22.71 3.83 3.78
CA SER A 66 -21.91 4.15 2.59
C SER A 66 -20.47 3.67 2.74
N PHE A 67 -19.94 3.75 3.95
CA PHE A 67 -18.60 3.29 4.27
C PHE A 67 -18.46 1.76 4.24
N MET A 68 -19.46 1.05 4.77
CA MET A 68 -19.53 -0.41 4.68
C MET A 68 -19.61 -0.92 3.24
N ILE A 69 -20.44 -0.28 2.42
CA ILE A 69 -20.59 -0.64 0.99
C ILE A 69 -19.27 -0.40 0.26
N PHE A 70 -18.64 0.77 0.47
CA PHE A 70 -17.36 1.09 -0.13
C PHE A 70 -16.27 0.09 0.26
N PHE A 71 -16.16 -0.22 1.56
CA PHE A 71 -15.20 -1.18 2.07
C PHE A 71 -15.42 -2.59 1.50
N ALA A 72 -16.68 -3.03 1.38
CA ALA A 72 -17.02 -4.31 0.80
C ALA A 72 -16.65 -4.40 -0.69
N ILE A 73 -16.90 -3.35 -1.47
CA ILE A 73 -16.49 -3.27 -2.89
C ILE A 73 -14.97 -3.33 -3.01
N PHE A 74 -14.27 -2.56 -2.17
CA PHE A 74 -12.81 -2.54 -2.12
C PHE A 74 -12.22 -3.92 -1.79
N LEU A 75 -12.71 -4.59 -0.74
CA LEU A 75 -12.26 -5.94 -0.39
C LEU A 75 -12.59 -6.97 -1.48
N GLY A 76 -13.78 -6.87 -2.08
CA GLY A 76 -14.22 -7.73 -3.18
C GLY A 76 -13.31 -7.62 -4.39
N PHE A 77 -12.86 -6.40 -4.72
CA PHE A 77 -11.89 -6.18 -5.79
C PHE A 77 -10.55 -6.87 -5.52
N PHE A 78 -9.96 -6.68 -4.33
CA PHE A 78 -8.68 -7.30 -3.98
C PHE A 78 -8.79 -8.82 -3.91
N TYR A 79 -9.90 -9.35 -3.39
CA TYR A 79 -10.18 -10.77 -3.44
C TYR A 79 -10.25 -11.29 -4.89
N GLY A 80 -10.91 -10.56 -5.79
CA GLY A 80 -10.96 -10.86 -7.22
C GLY A 80 -9.57 -10.91 -7.87
N ILE A 81 -8.71 -9.93 -7.59
CA ILE A 81 -7.31 -9.94 -8.07
C ILE A 81 -6.56 -11.16 -7.54
N ILE A 82 -6.64 -11.45 -6.25
CA ILE A 82 -5.94 -12.58 -5.66
C ILE A 82 -6.45 -13.89 -6.26
N ALA A 83 -7.77 -14.04 -6.42
CA ALA A 83 -8.37 -15.21 -7.04
C ALA A 83 -7.90 -15.38 -8.48
N LEU A 84 -7.81 -14.29 -9.24
CA LEU A 84 -7.32 -14.29 -10.63
C LEU A 84 -5.82 -14.63 -10.69
N LEU A 85 -4.97 -13.99 -9.88
CA LEU A 85 -3.53 -14.23 -9.84
C LEU A 85 -3.16 -15.64 -9.33
N THR A 86 -3.96 -16.19 -8.40
CA THR A 86 -3.77 -17.56 -7.89
C THR A 86 -4.34 -18.63 -8.81
N ASN A 87 -5.31 -18.33 -9.68
CA ASN A 87 -5.82 -19.28 -10.68
C ASN A 87 -4.78 -19.64 -11.77
N PHE A 88 -3.74 -18.83 -11.94
CA PHE A 88 -2.60 -19.13 -12.82
C PHE A 88 -1.41 -19.78 -12.09
N GLY A 89 -1.53 -20.07 -10.79
CA GLY A 89 -0.50 -20.72 -9.97
C GLY A 89 -0.71 -22.24 -9.85
N SER A 90 0.26 -22.95 -9.25
CA SER A 90 0.10 -24.38 -8.97
C SER A 90 -1.08 -24.64 -8.02
N LEU A 91 -1.83 -25.73 -8.25
CA LEU A 91 -3.11 -26.02 -7.57
C LEU A 91 -3.03 -25.99 -6.02
N TYR A 92 -1.88 -26.41 -5.47
CA TYR A 92 -1.62 -26.45 -4.02
C TYR A 92 -1.28 -25.07 -3.44
N SER A 93 -0.43 -24.29 -4.11
CA SER A 93 -0.09 -22.92 -3.68
C SER A 93 -1.32 -22.01 -3.75
N ALA A 94 -2.11 -22.13 -4.82
CA ALA A 94 -3.33 -21.36 -5.02
C ALA A 94 -4.38 -21.57 -3.91
N LYS A 95 -4.53 -22.80 -3.40
CA LYS A 95 -5.48 -23.09 -2.31
C LYS A 95 -5.02 -22.52 -0.97
N PHE A 96 -3.72 -22.61 -0.65
CA PHE A 96 -3.15 -22.02 0.56
C PHE A 96 -3.24 -20.49 0.53
N LEU A 97 -2.84 -19.86 -0.58
CA LEU A 97 -2.85 -18.41 -0.73
C LEU A 97 -4.25 -17.82 -0.72
N ARG A 98 -5.25 -18.52 -1.28
CA ARG A 98 -6.66 -18.12 -1.11
C ARG A 98 -7.08 -18.14 0.35
N ARG A 99 -6.71 -19.17 1.13
CA ARG A 99 -7.02 -19.25 2.57
C ARG A 99 -6.33 -18.15 3.37
N VAL A 100 -5.05 -17.89 3.13
CA VAL A 100 -4.28 -16.80 3.75
C VAL A 100 -4.95 -15.45 3.46
N SER A 101 -5.31 -15.23 2.20
CA SER A 101 -5.93 -13.98 1.76
C SER A 101 -7.31 -13.77 2.37
N TRP A 102 -8.14 -14.82 2.44
CA TRP A 102 -9.42 -14.79 3.15
C TRP A 102 -9.24 -14.43 4.63
N LEU A 103 -8.30 -15.06 5.32
CA LEU A 103 -8.03 -14.75 6.73
C LEU A 103 -7.58 -13.30 6.92
N HIS A 104 -6.71 -12.79 6.04
CA HIS A 104 -6.28 -11.41 6.08
C HIS A 104 -7.43 -10.43 5.78
N LEU A 105 -8.27 -10.72 4.79
CA LEU A 105 -9.46 -9.93 4.46
C LEU A 105 -10.44 -9.88 5.65
N LEU A 106 -10.69 -11.02 6.30
CA LEU A 106 -11.52 -11.10 7.50
C LEU A 106 -10.89 -10.33 8.67
N GLY A 107 -9.59 -10.47 8.88
CA GLY A 107 -8.86 -9.71 9.91
C GLY A 107 -8.94 -8.21 9.68
N ILE A 108 -8.78 -7.77 8.43
CA ILE A 108 -8.88 -6.37 8.01
C ILE A 108 -10.30 -5.84 8.19
N PHE A 109 -11.32 -6.62 7.84
CA PHE A 109 -12.71 -6.29 8.11
C PHE A 109 -13.00 -6.17 9.62
N GLY A 110 -12.46 -7.08 10.42
CA GLY A 110 -12.55 -7.02 11.87
C GLY A 110 -11.89 -5.76 12.47
N ILE A 111 -10.66 -5.43 12.05
CA ILE A 111 -9.96 -4.21 12.47
C ILE A 111 -10.78 -2.97 12.10
N PHE A 112 -11.29 -2.92 10.88
CA PHE A 112 -12.04 -1.79 10.37
C PHE A 112 -13.36 -1.58 11.12
N LEU A 113 -14.13 -2.65 11.34
CA LEU A 113 -15.33 -2.60 12.16
C LEU A 113 -15.03 -2.18 13.60
N PHE A 114 -13.98 -2.74 14.19
CA PHE A 114 -13.54 -2.36 15.54
C PHE A 114 -13.24 -0.86 15.61
N LEU A 115 -12.49 -0.31 14.64
CA LEU A 115 -12.17 1.12 14.60
C LEU A 115 -13.43 1.97 14.51
N ILE A 116 -14.40 1.59 13.68
CA ILE A 116 -15.68 2.32 13.56
C ILE A 116 -16.47 2.31 14.88
N VAL A 117 -16.58 1.15 15.52
CA VAL A 117 -17.31 1.00 16.79
C VAL A 117 -16.61 1.77 17.91
N PHE A 118 -15.29 1.62 18.01
CA PHE A 118 -14.46 2.35 18.97
C PHE A 118 -14.60 3.87 18.82
N LEU A 119 -14.61 4.36 17.57
CA LEU A 119 -14.84 5.77 17.29
C LEU A 119 -16.20 6.23 17.77
N LYS A 120 -17.27 5.49 17.44
CA LYS A 120 -18.62 5.81 17.93
C LYS A 120 -18.69 5.92 19.45
N VAL A 121 -18.00 5.02 20.15
CA VAL A 121 -17.96 5.01 21.62
C VAL A 121 -17.25 6.26 22.17
N ILE A 122 -16.17 6.70 21.52
CA ILE A 122 -15.37 7.84 22.00
C ILE A 122 -15.94 9.19 21.59
N THR A 123 -16.39 9.35 20.34
CA THR A 123 -16.80 10.64 19.79
C THR A 123 -18.32 10.86 19.89
N GLY A 124 -19.09 9.83 20.22
CA GLY A 124 -20.56 9.89 20.26
C GLY A 124 -21.21 9.92 18.87
N ASP A 125 -20.44 9.98 17.79
CA ASP A 125 -20.93 10.07 16.41
C ASP A 125 -20.24 9.04 15.49
N PHE A 126 -20.98 8.56 14.49
CA PHE A 126 -20.46 7.81 13.36
C PHE A 126 -19.88 8.71 12.28
N LEU A 127 -20.05 10.04 12.37
CA LEU A 127 -19.20 10.95 11.63
C LEU A 127 -17.76 10.64 12.00
N LEU A 128 -17.08 10.03 11.05
CA LEU A 128 -15.64 9.89 10.98
C LEU A 128 -15.02 11.27 10.69
N GLY A 129 -15.51 12.34 11.35
CA GLY A 129 -15.06 13.70 11.16
C GLY A 129 -13.68 13.91 11.80
N GLY A 130 -12.72 14.39 11.01
CA GLY A 130 -11.36 14.72 11.46
C GLY A 130 -10.27 13.80 10.91
N ILE A 131 -9.11 13.80 11.59
CA ILE A 131 -7.86 13.10 11.22
C ILE A 131 -8.10 11.64 10.81
N LEU A 132 -9.05 10.94 11.43
CA LEU A 132 -9.32 9.54 11.12
C LEU A 132 -9.91 9.32 9.72
N ALA A 133 -10.84 10.15 9.25
CA ALA A 133 -11.28 10.03 7.86
C ALA A 133 -10.22 10.50 6.90
N THR A 134 -9.74 11.71 7.05
CA THR A 134 -8.97 12.34 5.98
C THR A 134 -7.52 11.87 5.91
N ILE A 135 -7.00 11.18 6.94
CA ILE A 135 -5.58 10.81 7.04
C ILE A 135 -5.43 9.30 7.28
N PHE A 136 -6.12 8.73 8.28
CA PHE A 136 -5.94 7.32 8.63
C PHE A 136 -6.59 6.37 7.62
N ILE A 137 -7.85 6.59 7.23
CA ILE A 137 -8.56 5.71 6.30
C ILE A 137 -7.83 5.58 4.96
N PRO A 138 -7.41 6.67 4.29
CA PRO A 138 -6.54 6.60 3.11
C PRO A 138 -5.32 5.73 3.36
N ALA A 139 -4.53 6.05 4.39
CA ALA A 139 -3.31 5.30 4.72
C ALA A 139 -3.60 3.80 4.90
N PHE A 140 -4.67 3.45 5.61
CA PHE A 140 -5.07 2.07 5.86
C PHE A 140 -5.36 1.32 4.56
N PHE A 141 -6.20 1.88 3.69
CA PHE A 141 -6.53 1.26 2.41
C PHE A 141 -5.31 1.14 1.50
N GLU A 142 -4.46 2.16 1.47
CA GLU A 142 -3.26 2.16 0.65
C GLU A 142 -2.23 1.12 1.12
N GLU A 143 -2.03 0.93 2.42
CA GLU A 143 -1.13 -0.11 2.95
C GLU A 143 -1.68 -1.52 2.75
N ILE A 144 -2.99 -1.71 2.95
CA ILE A 144 -3.66 -2.99 2.70
C ILE A 144 -3.56 -3.41 1.24
N SER A 145 -3.77 -2.46 0.33
CA SER A 145 -3.68 -2.70 -1.11
C SER A 145 -2.31 -3.21 -1.52
N LYS A 146 -1.26 -2.58 -0.99
CA LYS A 146 0.13 -3.01 -1.20
C LYS A 146 0.37 -4.40 -0.61
N HIS A 147 -0.09 -4.67 0.62
CA HIS A 147 0.03 -6.00 1.24
C HIS A 147 -0.63 -7.11 0.41
N PHE A 148 -1.86 -6.90 -0.04
CA PHE A 148 -2.57 -7.88 -0.87
C PHE A 148 -1.94 -8.08 -2.24
N SER A 149 -1.35 -7.03 -2.81
CA SER A 149 -0.58 -7.12 -4.04
C SER A 149 0.63 -8.03 -3.87
N VAL A 150 1.32 -7.92 -2.74
CA VAL A 150 2.44 -8.80 -2.39
C VAL A 150 1.93 -10.24 -2.17
N LEU A 151 0.84 -10.44 -1.42
CA LEU A 151 0.26 -11.77 -1.23
C LEU A 151 -0.14 -12.47 -2.53
N GLY A 152 -0.86 -11.77 -3.42
CA GLY A 152 -1.37 -12.33 -4.67
C GLY A 152 -0.25 -12.86 -5.59
N LEU A 153 0.93 -12.25 -5.53
CA LEU A 153 2.08 -12.65 -6.34
C LEU A 153 3.00 -13.66 -5.65
N LEU A 154 3.00 -13.72 -4.31
CA LEU A 154 3.47 -14.94 -3.63
C LEU A 154 2.64 -16.16 -4.04
N GLY A 155 1.43 -15.93 -4.57
CA GLY A 155 0.56 -16.89 -5.26
C GLY A 155 1.24 -17.90 -6.19
N LYS A 156 2.32 -17.47 -6.87
CA LYS A 156 2.90 -18.15 -8.02
C LYS A 156 4.13 -19.04 -7.72
N SER A 157 4.81 -18.83 -6.61
CA SER A 157 5.99 -19.59 -6.17
C SER A 157 5.90 -19.78 -4.65
N PHE A 158 6.36 -20.88 -4.06
CA PHE A 158 6.19 -21.11 -2.61
C PHE A 158 7.48 -20.89 -1.80
N SER A 159 8.63 -20.81 -2.46
CA SER A 159 9.92 -20.57 -1.81
C SER A 159 10.39 -19.15 -2.08
N PHE A 160 10.20 -18.27 -1.12
CA PHE A 160 10.75 -16.91 -1.17
C PHE A 160 11.58 -16.64 0.07
N SER A 161 12.72 -16.00 -0.12
CA SER A 161 13.53 -15.44 0.96
C SER A 161 12.95 -14.10 1.42
N LEU A 162 13.40 -13.62 2.59
CA LEU A 162 13.10 -12.27 3.06
C LEU A 162 13.58 -11.22 2.04
N ARG A 163 14.73 -11.46 1.41
CA ARG A 163 15.26 -10.64 0.31
C ARG A 163 14.29 -10.59 -0.87
N ASP A 164 13.78 -11.73 -1.32
CA ASP A 164 12.84 -11.78 -2.45
C ASP A 164 11.56 -11.02 -2.15
N LEU A 165 11.03 -11.19 -0.92
CA LEU A 165 9.85 -10.50 -0.45
C LEU A 165 10.08 -8.97 -0.40
N THR A 166 11.25 -8.55 0.07
CA THR A 166 11.66 -7.15 0.15
C THR A 166 11.78 -6.49 -1.22
N LEU A 167 12.47 -7.14 -2.15
CA LEU A 167 12.64 -6.67 -3.53
C LEU A 167 11.30 -6.60 -4.27
N PHE A 168 10.42 -7.55 -3.93
CA PHE A 168 9.10 -7.56 -4.49
C PHE A 168 8.22 -6.42 -3.95
N THR A 169 8.18 -6.23 -2.62
CA THR A 169 7.53 -5.07 -2.00
C THR A 169 8.02 -3.76 -2.62
N PHE A 170 9.33 -3.62 -2.85
CA PHE A 170 9.91 -2.46 -3.51
C PHE A 170 9.32 -2.22 -4.91
N CYS A 171 9.17 -3.26 -5.74
CA CYS A 171 8.56 -3.14 -7.06
C CYS A 171 7.07 -2.73 -7.00
N VAL A 172 6.31 -3.26 -6.03
CA VAL A 172 4.91 -2.88 -5.80
C VAL A 172 4.81 -1.41 -5.40
N VAL A 173 5.68 -0.95 -4.49
CA VAL A 173 5.72 0.45 -4.05
C VAL A 173 6.05 1.38 -5.21
N LEU A 174 6.98 1.02 -6.10
CA LEU A 174 7.28 1.83 -7.29
C LEU A 174 6.06 1.99 -8.20
N GLY A 175 5.34 0.91 -8.48
CA GLY A 175 4.11 0.95 -9.28
C GLY A 175 3.00 1.76 -8.60
N PHE A 176 2.89 1.64 -7.28
CA PHE A 176 1.92 2.38 -6.48
C PHE A 176 2.18 3.90 -6.52
N VAL A 177 3.43 4.30 -6.27
CA VAL A 177 3.85 5.72 -6.28
C VAL A 177 3.75 6.30 -7.69
N PHE A 178 4.04 5.51 -8.72
CA PHE A 178 3.85 5.91 -10.12
C PHE A 178 2.43 6.41 -10.37
N ILE A 179 1.43 5.60 -10.04
CA ILE A 179 0.05 5.95 -10.30
C ILE A 179 -0.47 7.04 -9.35
N GLU A 180 -0.09 7.00 -8.08
CA GLU A 180 -0.52 8.01 -7.12
C GLU A 180 -0.08 9.41 -7.58
N ASN A 181 1.15 9.53 -8.10
CA ASN A 181 1.62 10.79 -8.69
C ASN A 181 0.74 11.22 -9.88
N ILE A 182 0.42 10.32 -10.82
CA ILE A 182 -0.46 10.63 -11.96
C ILE A 182 -1.84 11.14 -11.49
N LEU A 183 -2.45 10.43 -10.54
CA LEU A 183 -3.76 10.79 -10.00
C LEU A 183 -3.71 12.13 -9.26
N TYR A 184 -2.66 12.35 -8.47
CA TYR A 184 -2.47 13.58 -7.72
C TYR A 184 -2.29 14.79 -8.66
N PHE A 185 -1.47 14.65 -9.70
CA PHE A 185 -1.29 15.69 -10.71
C PHE A 185 -2.58 16.02 -11.44
N SER A 186 -3.36 14.98 -11.79
CA SER A 186 -4.66 15.16 -12.45
C SER A 186 -5.66 15.91 -11.58
N ALA A 187 -5.61 15.70 -10.25
CA ALA A 187 -6.57 16.27 -9.32
C ALA A 187 -6.23 17.70 -8.86
N HIS A 188 -4.95 18.03 -8.66
CA HIS A 188 -4.58 19.28 -7.98
C HIS A 188 -3.92 20.32 -8.90
N GLY A 189 -3.22 19.91 -9.96
CA GLY A 189 -2.33 20.79 -10.72
C GLY A 189 -1.21 21.37 -9.84
N THR A 190 0.04 21.38 -10.30
CA THR A 190 1.14 21.71 -9.36
C THR A 190 2.30 22.47 -9.97
N SER A 191 2.98 23.23 -9.11
CA SER A 191 4.31 23.79 -9.37
C SER A 191 5.36 22.67 -9.34
N VAL A 192 6.35 22.81 -10.22
CA VAL A 192 7.39 21.83 -10.52
C VAL A 192 8.16 21.38 -9.28
N GLY A 193 8.64 22.33 -8.47
CA GLY A 193 9.49 22.04 -7.31
C GLY A 193 8.77 21.26 -6.21
N LEU A 194 7.51 21.61 -5.92
CA LEU A 194 6.69 20.91 -4.93
C LEU A 194 6.38 19.47 -5.36
N SER A 195 6.24 19.27 -6.67
CA SER A 195 5.92 17.98 -7.29
C SER A 195 7.10 16.99 -7.19
N VAL A 196 8.31 17.43 -7.57
CA VAL A 196 9.52 16.59 -7.49
C VAL A 196 9.81 16.22 -6.04
N PHE A 197 9.76 17.22 -5.17
CA PHE A 197 10.02 17.08 -3.75
C PHE A 197 9.03 16.08 -3.12
N ARG A 198 7.73 16.24 -3.39
CA ARG A 198 6.70 15.30 -2.92
C ARG A 198 6.95 13.88 -3.41
N SER A 199 7.20 13.65 -4.70
CA SER A 199 7.31 12.28 -5.24
C SER A 199 8.45 11.46 -4.62
N ILE A 200 9.57 12.10 -4.27
CA ILE A 200 10.71 11.44 -3.59
C ILE A 200 10.34 11.04 -2.16
N PHE A 201 9.62 11.89 -1.44
CA PHE A 201 9.25 11.63 -0.04
C PHE A 201 8.02 10.74 0.11
N VAL A 202 7.06 10.85 -0.82
CA VAL A 202 5.95 9.91 -0.98
C VAL A 202 6.49 8.50 -1.22
N PHE A 203 7.49 8.35 -2.11
CA PHE A 203 8.17 7.07 -2.27
C PHE A 203 8.77 6.55 -0.95
N SER A 204 9.44 7.42 -0.21
CA SER A 204 10.08 7.05 1.06
C SER A 204 9.08 6.57 2.11
N VAL A 205 7.93 7.22 2.26
CA VAL A 205 6.89 6.78 3.21
C VAL A 205 6.29 5.45 2.80
N HIS A 206 5.90 5.28 1.53
CA HIS A 206 5.31 4.03 1.07
C HIS A 206 6.29 2.88 1.14
N LEU A 207 7.58 3.14 0.87
CA LEU A 207 8.61 2.13 1.04
C LEU A 207 8.75 1.75 2.52
N LEU A 208 8.90 2.73 3.42
CA LEU A 208 9.05 2.45 4.85
C LEU A 208 7.86 1.68 5.43
N SER A 209 6.64 2.14 5.18
CA SER A 209 5.41 1.49 5.67
C SER A 209 5.30 0.07 5.15
N SER A 210 5.55 -0.13 3.85
CA SER A 210 5.46 -1.46 3.24
C SER A 210 6.58 -2.41 3.71
N LEU A 211 7.78 -1.90 4.00
CA LEU A 211 8.88 -2.68 4.56
C LEU A 211 8.62 -3.10 6.01
N ILE A 212 8.02 -2.22 6.82
CA ILE A 212 7.56 -2.56 8.17
C ILE A 212 6.52 -3.69 8.09
N CYS A 213 5.51 -3.54 7.22
CA CYS A 213 4.51 -4.58 7.00
C CYS A 213 5.16 -5.90 6.55
N THR A 214 6.09 -5.84 5.60
CA THR A 214 6.83 -7.00 5.09
C THR A 214 7.59 -7.73 6.19
N LEU A 215 8.30 -6.99 7.04
CA LEU A 215 9.08 -7.55 8.15
C LEU A 215 8.21 -8.28 9.16
N VAL A 216 7.13 -7.64 9.58
CA VAL A 216 6.25 -8.20 10.60
C VAL A 216 5.48 -9.40 10.03
N TRP A 217 5.10 -9.33 8.75
CA TRP A 217 4.51 -10.46 8.07
C TRP A 217 5.48 -11.62 7.88
N TRP A 218 6.76 -11.35 7.57
CA TRP A 218 7.78 -12.40 7.52
C TRP A 218 7.87 -13.16 8.85
N LYS A 219 7.76 -12.46 9.99
CA LYS A 219 7.64 -13.13 11.29
C LYS A 219 6.36 -13.96 11.42
N SER A 220 5.22 -13.44 10.97
CA SER A 220 3.95 -14.16 10.96
C SER A 220 4.04 -15.48 10.16
N LEU A 221 4.73 -15.51 9.03
CA LEU A 221 4.94 -16.73 8.24
C LEU A 221 5.75 -17.82 8.97
N GLY A 222 6.57 -17.43 9.95
CA GLY A 222 7.30 -18.38 10.82
C GLY A 222 6.43 -18.99 11.92
N GLU A 223 5.22 -18.47 12.15
CA GLU A 223 4.27 -18.99 13.13
C GLU A 223 3.37 -20.07 12.52
N LYS A 224 2.75 -20.90 13.36
CA LYS A 224 1.72 -21.85 12.92
C LYS A 224 0.57 -21.08 12.25
N PHE A 225 0.26 -21.42 11.00
CA PHE A 225 -0.82 -20.79 10.24
C PHE A 225 -2.15 -20.82 11.00
N GLY A 226 -2.81 -19.66 11.10
CA GLY A 226 -4.08 -19.48 11.82
C GLY A 226 -3.96 -19.47 13.35
N SER A 227 -2.75 -19.54 13.91
CA SER A 227 -2.56 -19.35 15.35
C SER A 227 -2.79 -17.90 15.78
N ILE A 228 -3.02 -17.68 17.08
CA ILE A 228 -3.15 -16.33 17.62
C ILE A 228 -1.88 -15.50 17.40
N ARG A 229 -0.69 -16.12 17.50
CA ARG A 229 0.59 -15.44 17.25
C ARG A 229 0.73 -15.00 15.80
N TYR A 230 0.34 -15.87 14.87
CA TYR A 230 0.27 -15.52 13.44
C TYR A 230 -0.57 -14.26 13.22
N PHE A 231 -1.77 -14.23 13.83
CA PHE A 231 -2.70 -13.12 13.70
C PHE A 231 -2.20 -11.84 14.37
N LEU A 232 -1.63 -11.94 15.57
CA LEU A 232 -1.07 -10.78 16.28
C LEU A 232 0.03 -10.10 15.48
N TRP A 233 0.97 -10.87 14.92
CA TRP A 233 1.99 -10.30 14.04
C TRP A 233 1.36 -9.66 12.80
N PHE A 234 0.44 -10.35 12.12
CA PHE A 234 -0.25 -9.78 10.96
C PHE A 234 -0.91 -8.42 11.28
N VAL A 235 -1.68 -8.34 12.37
CA VAL A 235 -2.35 -7.11 12.82
C VAL A 235 -1.32 -6.02 13.14
N LEU A 236 -0.26 -6.34 13.87
CA LEU A 236 0.81 -5.40 14.20
C LEU A 236 1.49 -4.82 12.95
N GLY A 237 1.67 -5.64 11.91
CA GLY A 237 2.25 -5.21 10.63
C GLY A 237 1.39 -4.17 9.93
N ILE A 238 0.10 -4.47 9.77
CA ILE A 238 -0.86 -3.56 9.10
C ILE A 238 -1.04 -2.27 9.90
N LEU A 239 -1.23 -2.37 11.22
CA LEU A 239 -1.41 -1.19 12.08
C LEU A 239 -0.14 -0.33 12.13
N GLY A 240 1.03 -0.96 12.25
CA GLY A 240 2.31 -0.25 12.24
C GLY A 240 2.56 0.49 10.93
N ALA A 241 2.34 -0.16 9.79
CA ALA A 241 2.46 0.46 8.47
C ALA A 241 1.48 1.62 8.29
N THR A 242 0.22 1.40 8.67
CA THR A 242 -0.84 2.42 8.59
C THR A 242 -0.51 3.62 9.48
N LEU A 243 -0.01 3.41 10.70
CA LEU A 243 0.34 4.48 11.62
C LEU A 243 1.48 5.33 11.08
N VAL A 244 2.55 4.71 10.57
CA VAL A 244 3.67 5.43 9.96
C VAL A 244 3.21 6.27 8.77
N HIS A 245 2.37 5.72 7.90
CA HIS A 245 1.83 6.48 6.79
C HIS A 245 0.85 7.59 7.24
N THR A 246 0.02 7.33 8.25
CA THR A 246 -0.87 8.35 8.84
C THR A 246 -0.07 9.52 9.42
N LEU A 247 1.03 9.24 10.13
CA LEU A 247 1.91 10.27 10.69
C LEU A 247 2.52 11.15 9.60
N TYR A 248 2.94 10.56 8.48
CA TYR A 248 3.39 11.31 7.31
C TYR A 248 2.28 12.22 6.76
N ASN A 249 1.10 11.67 6.48
CA ASN A 249 -0.03 12.44 5.94
C ASN A 249 -0.43 13.59 6.87
N TYR A 250 -0.40 13.36 8.19
CA TYR A 250 -0.64 14.39 9.20
C TYR A 250 0.45 15.46 9.20
N SER A 251 1.72 15.08 9.06
CA SER A 251 2.83 16.04 8.98
C SER A 251 2.68 16.96 7.77
N ILE A 252 2.37 16.37 6.60
CA ILE A 252 2.10 17.11 5.36
C ILE A 252 0.93 18.07 5.52
N SER A 253 -0.19 17.61 6.08
CA SER A 253 -1.39 18.44 6.22
C SER A 253 -1.17 19.66 7.09
N ASN A 254 -0.21 19.60 8.02
CA ASN A 254 0.18 20.71 8.89
C ASN A 254 1.35 21.54 8.34
N GLY A 255 1.80 21.29 7.10
CA GLY A 255 2.95 21.97 6.50
C GLY A 255 4.29 21.63 7.16
N ASN A 256 4.35 20.61 8.00
CA ASN A 256 5.57 20.20 8.68
C ASN A 256 6.37 19.24 7.79
N ASN A 257 7.34 19.82 7.11
CA ASN A 257 8.21 19.11 6.16
C ASN A 257 9.45 18.49 6.84
N ILE A 258 9.62 18.62 8.16
CA ILE A 258 10.86 18.19 8.84
C ILE A 258 11.00 16.65 8.90
N LEU A 259 9.89 15.91 8.83
CA LEU A 259 9.89 14.46 8.94
C LEU A 259 10.35 13.75 7.66
N PHE A 260 10.56 14.48 6.56
CA PHE A 260 10.97 13.91 5.28
C PHE A 260 12.32 13.19 5.30
N LEU A 261 13.34 13.82 5.90
CA LEU A 261 14.68 13.24 5.98
C LEU A 261 14.73 11.99 6.87
N PRO A 262 14.11 11.98 8.07
CA PRO A 262 13.98 10.77 8.88
C PRO A 262 13.30 9.61 8.14
N TYR A 263 12.22 9.87 7.38
CA TYR A 263 11.53 8.82 6.63
C TYR A 263 12.39 8.26 5.50
N ALA A 264 13.06 9.12 4.73
CA ALA A 264 13.96 8.69 3.67
C ALA A 264 15.13 7.85 4.21
N ALA A 265 15.75 8.31 5.30
CA ALA A 265 16.85 7.59 5.96
C ALA A 265 16.39 6.24 6.51
N ALA A 266 15.24 6.19 7.20
CA ALA A 266 14.68 4.96 7.74
C ALA A 266 14.28 3.97 6.64
N ALA A 267 13.61 4.44 5.58
CA ALA A 267 13.23 3.62 4.44
C ALA A 267 14.45 2.97 3.77
N TYR A 268 15.47 3.78 3.47
CA TYR A 268 16.70 3.31 2.85
C TYR A 268 17.47 2.34 3.76
N GLY A 269 17.71 2.72 5.01
CA GLY A 269 18.43 1.90 5.97
C GLY A 269 17.77 0.54 6.18
N LEU A 270 16.44 0.53 6.33
CA LEU A 270 15.67 -0.69 6.46
C LEU A 270 15.72 -1.54 5.18
N PHE A 271 15.54 -0.93 4.01
CA PHE A 271 15.63 -1.64 2.73
C PHE A 271 16.98 -2.34 2.58
N VAL A 272 18.08 -1.61 2.79
CA VAL A 272 19.45 -2.13 2.68
C VAL A 272 19.70 -3.26 3.69
N TYR A 273 19.18 -3.14 4.91
CA TYR A 273 19.28 -4.19 5.91
C TYR A 273 18.57 -5.48 5.47
N LEU A 274 17.37 -5.36 4.91
CA LEU A 274 16.54 -6.51 4.55
C LEU A 274 17.02 -7.25 3.30
N ILE A 275 17.54 -6.54 2.29
CA ILE A 275 18.08 -7.19 1.09
C ILE A 275 19.42 -7.90 1.33
N LYS A 276 20.09 -7.62 2.45
CA LYS A 276 21.35 -8.26 2.85
C LYS A 276 21.15 -9.55 3.65
N LYS A 277 19.93 -9.83 4.12
CA LYS A 277 19.55 -11.07 4.80
C LYS A 277 19.05 -12.11 3.82
#